data_AF-A0A674AD45-F1
#
_entry.id   AF-A0A674AD45-F1
#
_cell.length_a   1.000
_cell.length_b   1.000
_cell.length_c   1.000
_cell.angle_alpha   90.00
_cell.angle_beta   90.00
_cell.angle_gamma   90.00
#
_symmetry.space_group_name_H-M   'P 1'
#
loop_
_entity.id
_entity.type
_entity.pdbx_description
1 polymer ?
#
loop_
_entity_poly.entity_id
_entity_poly.type
_entity_poly.pdbx_seq_one_letter_code
_entity_poly.pdbx_strand_id
1 'polypeptide(L)'
;MAAPFRTLCCTALRHSSRCFTTTCGAQAGIKWRTENGLARSGTEYGPLTDFPDWSFAGKFTIGAFILMYCRNIMYGRSMELVDAVCVVCVFCLYTLCSCGFWGYDLCVCFLHTDGRSAPPLKGQLRRKQERETLARRIVSLSSEVDKGMEVWREKREEAKRMAERNKSLLLKPKGNLLLKKNK
;
A
#
# COMPACT_ATOMS: atom_id res chain seq x y z
N MET A 1 -33.84 -14.80 -69.48
CA MET A 1 -32.51 -14.75 -68.83
C MET A 1 -32.26 -13.30 -68.44
N ALA A 2 -32.72 -12.89 -67.25
CA ALA A 2 -31.96 -12.80 -65.99
C ALA A 2 -31.27 -11.43 -65.83
N ALA A 3 -32.05 -10.44 -65.38
CA ALA A 3 -31.52 -9.20 -64.80
C ALA A 3 -30.86 -9.55 -63.45
N PRO A 4 -29.67 -9.01 -63.13
CA PRO A 4 -29.05 -9.28 -61.85
C PRO A 4 -29.75 -8.46 -60.76
N PHE A 5 -30.52 -9.15 -59.93
CA PHE A 5 -30.91 -8.73 -58.57
C PHE A 5 -29.64 -8.43 -57.75
N ARG A 6 -29.02 -7.27 -57.97
CA ARG A 6 -27.82 -6.81 -57.24
C ARG A 6 -28.07 -5.55 -56.41
N THR A 7 -29.32 -5.33 -55.99
CA THR A 7 -29.67 -4.15 -55.20
C THR A 7 -30.61 -4.47 -54.05
N LEU A 8 -30.43 -5.61 -53.38
CA LEU A 8 -31.21 -5.99 -52.19
C LEU A 8 -30.37 -6.84 -51.22
N CYS A 9 -29.13 -6.41 -50.95
CA CYS A 9 -28.32 -7.03 -49.89
C CYS A 9 -27.38 -6.02 -49.20
N CYS A 10 -27.75 -4.74 -49.13
CA CYS A 10 -26.92 -3.72 -48.46
C CYS A 10 -27.65 -2.94 -47.35
N THR A 11 -28.95 -3.17 -47.12
CA THR A 11 -29.71 -2.44 -46.09
C THR A 11 -29.96 -3.21 -44.80
N ALA A 12 -29.63 -4.50 -44.72
CA ALA A 12 -29.86 -5.31 -43.51
C ALA A 12 -28.65 -5.41 -42.55
N LEU A 13 -27.46 -4.96 -42.97
CA LEU A 13 -26.22 -5.08 -42.18
C LEU A 13 -25.74 -3.76 -41.56
N ARG A 14 -26.59 -2.72 -41.50
CA ARG A 14 -26.24 -1.41 -40.90
C ARG A 14 -27.02 -1.05 -39.63
N HIS A 15 -27.63 -2.03 -38.95
CA HIS A 15 -28.30 -1.77 -37.68
C HIS A 15 -27.95 -2.76 -36.56
N SER A 16 -26.69 -3.15 -36.47
CA SER A 16 -26.17 -3.76 -35.24
C SER A 16 -24.72 -3.33 -34.99
N SER A 17 -24.48 -2.02 -34.96
CA SER A 17 -23.44 -1.50 -34.07
C SER A 17 -23.92 -1.75 -32.64
N ARG A 18 -23.69 -2.96 -32.14
CA ARG A 18 -23.75 -3.22 -30.70
C ARG A 18 -22.67 -2.35 -30.09
N CYS A 19 -23.06 -1.18 -29.61
CA CYS A 19 -22.22 -0.39 -28.74
C CYS A 19 -21.97 -1.27 -27.51
N PHE A 20 -20.77 -1.85 -27.42
CA PHE A 20 -20.28 -2.36 -26.15
C PHE A 20 -20.11 -1.15 -25.25
N THR A 21 -21.16 -0.79 -24.54
CA THR A 21 -21.04 0.16 -23.45
C THR A 21 -20.14 -0.52 -22.42
N THR A 22 -18.91 -0.02 -22.26
CA THR A 22 -18.07 -0.30 -21.10
C THR A 22 -18.67 0.43 -19.89
N THR A 23 -19.93 0.13 -19.57
CA THR A 23 -20.50 0.47 -18.26
C THR A 23 -19.77 -0.40 -17.26
N CYS A 24 -18.92 0.24 -16.47
CA CYS A 24 -18.26 -0.23 -15.26
C CYS A 24 -18.09 -1.75 -15.17
N GLY A 25 -16.86 -2.24 -15.35
CA GLY A 25 -16.53 -3.60 -14.93
C GLY A 25 -16.93 -3.73 -13.46
N ALA A 26 -17.98 -4.49 -13.17
CA ALA A 26 -18.29 -4.91 -11.83
C ALA A 26 -17.07 -5.71 -11.36
N GLN A 27 -16.17 -5.09 -10.60
CA GLN A 27 -15.01 -5.78 -10.07
C GLN A 27 -15.56 -6.91 -9.19
N ALA A 28 -15.44 -8.13 -9.68
CA ALA A 28 -15.85 -9.32 -8.95
C ALA A 28 -15.13 -9.33 -7.60
N GLY A 29 -15.88 -9.61 -6.54
CA GLY A 29 -15.32 -9.70 -5.18
C GLY A 29 -15.20 -8.39 -4.39
N ILE A 30 -15.74 -7.25 -4.87
CA ILE A 30 -15.81 -6.01 -4.05
C ILE A 30 -16.47 -6.28 -2.69
N LYS A 31 -17.63 -6.94 -2.68
CA LYS A 31 -18.39 -7.22 -1.45
C LYS A 31 -17.52 -7.96 -0.42
N TRP A 32 -16.88 -9.04 -0.85
CA TRP A 32 -15.97 -9.81 0.00
C TRP A 32 -14.76 -8.99 0.46
N ARG A 33 -14.15 -8.17 -0.41
CA ARG A 33 -13.01 -7.30 -0.02
C ARG A 33 -13.40 -6.31 1.07
N THR A 34 -14.52 -5.60 0.89
CA THR A 34 -15.01 -4.64 1.89
C THR A 34 -15.38 -5.32 3.20
N GLU A 35 -16.02 -6.50 3.15
CA GLU A 35 -16.35 -7.30 4.34
C GLU A 35 -15.09 -7.75 5.10
N ASN A 36 -13.97 -7.94 4.40
CA ASN A 36 -12.67 -8.28 5.00
C ASN A 36 -11.79 -7.05 5.29
N GLY A 37 -12.33 -5.82 5.23
CA GLY A 37 -11.59 -4.59 5.52
C GLY A 37 -10.49 -4.25 4.51
N LEU A 38 -10.55 -4.80 3.30
CA LEU A 38 -9.66 -4.49 2.19
C LEU A 38 -10.21 -3.34 1.35
N ALA A 39 -9.33 -2.73 0.56
CA ALA A 39 -9.70 -1.72 -0.41
C ALA A 39 -10.76 -2.22 -1.40
N ARG A 40 -11.64 -1.32 -1.82
CA ARG A 40 -12.72 -1.64 -2.76
C ARG A 40 -12.14 -2.12 -4.09
N SER A 41 -11.14 -1.39 -4.57
CA SER A 41 -10.31 -1.80 -5.72
C SER A 41 -8.94 -2.31 -5.26
N GLY A 42 -8.34 -3.22 -6.03
CA GLY A 42 -7.02 -3.78 -5.71
C GLY A 42 -5.83 -2.82 -5.84
N THR A 43 -6.06 -1.57 -6.24
CA THR A 43 -5.03 -0.57 -6.55
C THR A 43 -5.11 0.70 -5.69
N GLU A 44 -6.08 0.80 -4.78
CA GLU A 44 -6.27 1.99 -3.93
C GLU A 44 -5.18 2.10 -2.84
N TYR A 45 -5.04 1.04 -2.04
CA TYR A 45 -4.05 0.91 -0.98
C TYR A 45 -3.77 -0.56 -0.71
N GLY A 46 -2.58 -0.87 -0.19
CA GLY A 46 -2.20 -2.23 0.16
C GLY A 46 -0.84 -2.64 -0.39
N PRO A 47 -0.38 -3.85 -0.05
CA PRO A 47 0.98 -4.30 -0.34
C PRO A 47 1.29 -4.28 -1.84
N LEU A 48 0.31 -4.58 -2.69
CA LEU A 48 0.49 -4.56 -4.15
C LEU A 48 0.80 -3.16 -4.72
N THR A 49 0.44 -2.09 -4.03
CA THR A 49 0.57 -0.70 -4.54
C THR A 49 1.51 0.17 -3.71
N ASP A 50 1.71 -0.20 -2.44
CA ASP A 50 2.54 0.55 -1.51
C ASP A 50 3.99 0.02 -1.45
N PHE A 51 4.26 -1.24 -1.80
CA PHE A 51 5.64 -1.75 -1.91
C PHE A 51 6.35 -1.26 -3.18
N PRO A 52 7.68 -1.12 -3.16
CA PRO A 52 8.45 -0.81 -4.36
C PRO A 52 8.46 -2.02 -5.30
N ASP A 53 8.14 -1.79 -6.58
CA ASP A 53 8.04 -2.84 -7.60
C ASP A 53 9.39 -3.50 -7.95
N TRP A 54 10.50 -2.90 -7.53
CA TRP A 54 11.85 -3.41 -7.76
C TRP A 54 12.80 -2.94 -6.66
N SER A 55 13.96 -3.60 -6.56
CA SER A 55 15.06 -3.20 -5.70
C SER A 55 16.37 -3.56 -6.40
N PHE A 56 17.46 -2.87 -6.08
CA PHE A 56 18.78 -3.18 -6.65
C PHE A 56 19.19 -4.60 -6.21
N ALA A 57 19.24 -5.53 -7.15
CA ALA A 57 19.52 -6.94 -6.87
C ALA A 57 21.00 -7.15 -6.51
N GLY A 58 21.29 -7.53 -5.26
CA GLY A 58 22.57 -8.12 -4.89
C GLY A 58 22.64 -9.56 -5.39
N LYS A 59 23.47 -9.85 -6.40
CA LYS A 59 23.74 -11.22 -6.85
C LYS A 59 24.62 -11.96 -5.85
N PHE A 60 24.01 -12.62 -4.87
CA PHE A 60 24.64 -13.58 -3.96
C PHE A 60 24.69 -14.97 -4.61
N THR A 61 25.54 -15.24 -5.61
CA THR A 61 25.62 -16.61 -6.17
C THR A 61 26.99 -17.11 -6.63
N ILE A 62 28.09 -16.36 -6.51
CA ILE A 62 29.42 -16.93 -6.85
C ILE A 62 30.08 -17.61 -5.64
N GLY A 63 29.95 -17.06 -4.43
CA GLY A 63 30.57 -17.66 -3.22
C GLY A 63 29.91 -18.95 -2.72
N ALA A 64 28.61 -19.13 -2.98
CA ALA A 64 27.87 -20.31 -2.51
C ALA A 64 28.21 -21.58 -3.32
N PHE A 65 28.51 -21.44 -4.61
CA PHE A 65 28.90 -22.57 -5.47
C PHE A 65 30.26 -23.15 -5.09
N ILE A 66 31.22 -22.30 -4.70
CA ILE A 66 32.55 -22.72 -4.26
C ILE A 66 32.48 -23.51 -2.94
N LEU A 67 31.69 -23.03 -1.97
CA LEU A 67 31.54 -23.72 -0.68
C LEU A 67 30.78 -25.05 -0.79
N MET A 68 29.82 -25.17 -1.71
CA MET A 68 29.12 -26.43 -1.93
C MET A 68 30.00 -27.49 -2.63
N TYR A 69 30.94 -27.04 -3.48
CA TYR A 69 31.93 -27.92 -4.11
C TYR A 69 32.98 -28.41 -3.09
N CYS A 70 33.50 -27.53 -2.23
CA CYS A 70 34.43 -27.93 -1.16
C CYS A 70 33.81 -28.89 -0.14
N ARG A 71 32.51 -28.76 0.15
CA ARG A 71 31.80 -29.65 1.08
C ARG A 71 31.54 -31.05 0.51
N ASN A 72 31.47 -31.20 -0.82
CA ASN A 72 31.41 -32.52 -1.47
C ASN A 72 32.77 -33.23 -1.54
N ILE A 73 33.88 -32.49 -1.60
CA ILE A 73 35.24 -33.06 -1.60
C ILE A 73 35.61 -33.69 -0.25
N MET A 74 35.06 -33.20 0.86
CA MET A 74 35.37 -33.70 2.22
C MET A 74 34.56 -34.94 2.63
N TYR A 75 33.49 -35.31 1.90
CA TYR A 75 32.66 -36.48 2.20
C TYR A 75 32.80 -37.58 1.14
N GLY A 76 33.99 -38.19 1.07
CA GLY A 76 34.11 -39.63 0.79
C GLY A 76 33.93 -40.12 -0.66
N ARG A 77 34.63 -39.52 -1.63
CA ARG A 77 34.94 -40.24 -2.88
C ARG A 77 36.44 -40.14 -3.19
N SER A 78 37.10 -41.29 -3.19
CA SER A 78 38.51 -41.45 -3.57
C SER A 78 38.73 -40.81 -4.95
N MET A 79 39.57 -39.78 -4.96
CA MET A 79 39.91 -38.94 -6.09
C MET A 79 40.83 -39.73 -7.03
N GLU A 80 40.29 -40.29 -8.12
CA GLU A 80 41.13 -40.79 -9.20
C GLU A 80 41.76 -39.61 -9.94
N LEU A 81 43.03 -39.78 -10.34
CA LEU A 81 43.92 -38.74 -10.87
C LEU A 81 43.38 -38.00 -12.13
N VAL A 82 42.36 -38.55 -12.78
CA VAL A 82 41.71 -38.02 -13.98
C VAL A 82 40.72 -36.88 -13.69
N ASP A 83 40.14 -36.81 -12.49
CA ASP A 83 39.15 -35.76 -12.16
C ASP A 83 39.82 -34.44 -11.71
N ALA A 84 41.02 -34.51 -11.15
CA ALA A 84 41.78 -33.34 -10.71
C ALA A 84 42.20 -32.44 -11.89
N VAL A 85 42.56 -33.06 -13.04
CA VAL A 85 42.95 -32.34 -14.25
C VAL A 85 41.74 -31.64 -14.88
N CYS A 86 40.56 -32.26 -14.84
CA CYS A 86 39.32 -31.66 -15.34
C CYS A 86 38.90 -30.43 -14.53
N VAL A 87 38.97 -30.50 -13.20
CA VAL A 87 38.59 -29.36 -12.34
C VAL A 87 39.58 -28.21 -12.48
N VAL A 88 40.89 -28.48 -12.49
CA VAL A 88 41.91 -27.43 -12.68
C VAL A 88 41.82 -26.83 -14.09
N CYS A 89 41.58 -27.62 -15.14
CA CYS A 89 41.42 -27.10 -16.50
C CYS A 89 40.16 -26.23 -16.66
N VAL A 90 39.02 -26.64 -16.10
CA VAL A 90 37.77 -25.84 -16.18
C VAL A 90 37.90 -24.56 -15.35
N PHE A 91 38.52 -24.61 -14.16
CA PHE A 91 38.76 -23.42 -13.35
C PHE A 91 39.76 -22.48 -14.01
N CYS A 92 40.84 -23.01 -14.59
CA CYS A 92 41.86 -22.20 -15.25
C CYS A 92 41.33 -21.56 -16.56
N LEU A 93 40.51 -22.28 -17.34
CA LEU A 93 39.86 -21.72 -18.52
C LEU A 93 38.81 -20.65 -18.16
N TYR A 94 38.07 -20.80 -17.07
CA TYR A 94 37.13 -19.77 -16.59
C TYR A 94 37.85 -18.52 -16.06
N THR A 95 38.99 -18.71 -15.39
CA THR A 95 39.75 -17.60 -14.80
C THR A 95 40.56 -16.85 -15.86
N LEU A 96 41.18 -17.56 -16.82
CA LEU A 96 41.96 -16.95 -17.90
C LEU A 96 41.09 -16.31 -18.98
N CYS A 97 39.91 -16.86 -19.30
CA CYS A 97 38.97 -16.22 -20.23
C CYS A 97 38.37 -14.92 -19.66
N SER A 98 38.32 -14.77 -18.33
CA SER A 98 37.77 -13.58 -17.67
C SER A 98 38.77 -12.43 -17.49
N CYS A 99 40.09 -12.69 -17.63
CA CYS A 99 41.11 -11.66 -17.47
C CYS A 99 41.51 -10.94 -18.78
N GLY A 100 41.07 -11.44 -19.94
CA GLY A 100 41.59 -11.00 -21.23
C GLY A 100 40.78 -9.94 -22.01
N PHE A 101 39.58 -9.54 -21.57
CA PHE A 101 38.70 -8.74 -22.46
C PHE A 101 37.99 -7.52 -21.84
N TRP A 102 38.09 -7.26 -20.53
CA TRP A 102 37.52 -6.03 -19.95
C TRP A 102 38.57 -5.35 -19.07
N GLY A 103 39.53 -4.72 -19.73
CA GLY A 103 40.37 -3.72 -19.10
C GLY A 103 39.51 -2.61 -18.52
N TYR A 104 39.70 -2.34 -17.24
CA TYR A 104 39.36 -1.11 -16.52
C TYR A 104 37.90 -0.81 -16.10
N ASP A 105 36.89 -1.62 -16.47
CA ASP A 105 35.49 -1.35 -16.04
C ASP A 105 34.97 -2.17 -14.84
N LEU A 106 35.80 -3.02 -14.23
CA LEU A 106 35.34 -3.90 -13.14
C LEU A 106 35.31 -3.26 -11.74
N CYS A 107 35.95 -2.11 -11.55
CA CYS A 107 36.10 -1.54 -10.20
C CYS A 107 34.90 -0.69 -9.74
N VAL A 108 34.01 -0.25 -10.65
CA VAL A 108 32.83 0.56 -10.29
C VAL A 108 31.60 -0.31 -9.99
N CYS A 109 31.56 -1.55 -10.46
CA CYS A 109 30.41 -2.44 -10.29
C CYS A 109 30.27 -3.02 -8.86
N PHE A 110 31.31 -2.98 -8.03
CA PHE A 110 31.29 -3.62 -6.71
C PHE A 110 30.52 -2.82 -5.63
N LEU A 111 30.29 -1.52 -5.83
CA LEU A 111 29.52 -0.68 -4.90
C LEU A 111 27.98 -0.73 -5.15
N HIS A 112 27.54 -1.47 -6.16
CA HIS A 112 26.14 -1.45 -6.61
C HIS A 112 25.28 -2.57 -6.00
N THR A 113 25.84 -3.39 -5.09
CA THR A 113 25.14 -4.52 -4.45
C THR A 113 24.82 -4.29 -2.97
N ASP A 114 24.75 -3.04 -2.53
CA ASP A 114 24.57 -2.63 -1.12
C ASP A 114 23.15 -2.89 -0.54
N GLY A 115 22.20 -3.43 -1.31
CA GLY A 115 20.82 -3.57 -0.83
C GLY A 115 20.12 -2.23 -0.56
N ARG A 116 20.56 -1.16 -1.22
CA ARG A 116 19.92 0.17 -1.14
C ARG A 116 18.48 0.07 -1.61
N SER A 117 17.57 0.64 -0.83
CA SER A 117 16.16 0.73 -1.20
C SER A 117 16.00 1.52 -2.49
N ALA A 118 15.07 1.08 -3.34
CA ALA A 118 14.75 1.82 -4.56
C ALA A 118 14.26 3.23 -4.20
N PRO A 119 14.62 4.26 -4.99
CA PRO A 119 14.09 5.59 -4.79
C PRO A 119 12.56 5.56 -4.90
N PRO A 120 11.85 6.31 -4.06
CA PRO A 120 10.40 6.22 -3.97
C PRO A 120 9.72 6.82 -5.21
N LEU A 121 8.61 6.19 -5.63
CA LEU A 121 7.87 6.61 -6.82
C LEU A 121 7.09 7.91 -6.57
N LYS A 122 6.93 8.74 -7.61
CA LYS A 122 6.16 10.01 -7.53
C LYS A 122 4.74 9.81 -6.98
N GLY A 123 4.08 8.71 -7.38
CA GLY A 123 2.75 8.35 -6.89
C GLY A 123 2.72 8.00 -5.40
N GLN A 124 3.73 7.30 -4.89
CA GLN A 124 3.87 7.00 -3.47
C GLN A 124 4.09 8.28 -2.64
N LEU A 125 4.94 9.19 -3.14
CA LEU A 125 5.17 10.50 -2.50
C LEU A 125 3.88 11.30 -2.38
N ARG A 126 3.12 11.40 -3.49
CA ARG A 126 1.84 12.11 -3.50
C ARG A 126 0.85 11.50 -2.49
N ARG A 127 0.69 10.17 -2.50
CA ARG A 127 -0.19 9.47 -1.53
C ARG A 127 0.24 9.69 -0.09
N LYS A 128 1.54 9.71 0.18
CA LYS A 128 2.07 10.00 1.52
C LYS A 128 1.71 11.42 1.96
N GLN A 129 1.91 12.41 1.09
CA GLN A 129 1.57 13.80 1.37
C GLN A 129 0.06 13.96 1.64
N GLU A 130 -0.79 13.34 0.82
CA GLU A 130 -2.25 13.35 0.99
C GLU A 130 -2.69 12.70 2.31
N ARG A 131 -2.08 11.58 2.70
CA ARG A 131 -2.34 10.92 3.99
C ARG A 131 -1.91 11.80 5.16
N GLU A 132 -0.77 12.48 5.06
CA GLU A 132 -0.28 13.41 6.08
C GLU A 132 -1.19 14.63 6.25
N THR A 133 -1.62 15.26 5.14
CA THR A 133 -2.53 16.42 5.22
C THR A 133 -3.88 16.03 5.80
N LEU A 134 -4.40 14.84 5.43
CA LEU A 134 -5.62 14.29 6.01
C LEU A 134 -5.48 14.04 7.51
N ALA A 135 -4.40 13.39 7.95
CA ALA A 135 -4.16 13.11 9.37
C ALA A 135 -4.08 14.38 10.21
N ARG A 136 -3.38 15.42 9.72
CA ARG A 136 -3.31 16.73 10.40
C ARG A 136 -4.69 17.35 10.57
N ARG A 137 -5.53 17.27 9.53
CA ARG A 137 -6.90 17.80 9.57
C ARG A 137 -7.77 17.04 10.56
N ILE A 138 -7.68 15.71 10.59
CA ILE A 138 -8.44 14.87 11.54
C ILE A 138 -8.11 15.27 12.98
N VAL A 139 -6.81 15.39 13.31
CA VAL A 139 -6.37 15.77 14.65
C VAL A 139 -6.85 17.17 15.03
N SER A 140 -6.74 18.14 14.11
CA SER A 140 -7.24 19.51 14.34
C SER A 140 -8.73 19.51 14.67
N LEU A 141 -9.54 18.87 13.82
CA LEU A 141 -11.00 18.84 14.00
C LEU A 141 -11.41 18.09 15.27
N SER A 142 -10.76 16.96 15.58
CA SER A 142 -11.02 16.24 16.83
C SER A 142 -10.79 17.16 18.03
N SER A 143 -9.67 17.89 18.05
CA SER A 143 -9.35 18.80 19.15
C SER A 143 -10.34 19.98 19.27
N GLU A 144 -10.93 20.44 18.17
CA GLU A 144 -11.96 21.48 18.18
C GLU A 144 -13.27 20.97 18.78
N VAL A 145 -13.67 19.74 18.41
CA VAL A 145 -14.85 19.08 18.96
C VAL A 145 -14.67 18.85 20.46
N ASP A 146 -13.50 18.37 20.88
CA ASP A 146 -13.19 18.12 22.29
C ASP A 146 -13.28 19.39 23.13
N LYS A 147 -12.65 20.49 22.68
CA LYS A 147 -12.76 21.81 23.32
C LYS A 147 -14.22 22.30 23.38
N GLY A 148 -14.97 22.10 22.31
CA GLY A 148 -16.40 22.45 22.28
C GLY A 148 -17.21 21.69 23.33
N MET A 149 -16.91 20.41 23.54
CA MET A 149 -17.56 19.58 24.55
C MET A 149 -17.22 20.00 25.98
N GLU A 150 -15.97 20.38 26.25
CA GLU A 150 -15.52 20.90 27.55
C GLU A 150 -16.25 22.18 27.91
N VAL A 151 -16.21 23.18 27.01
CA VAL A 151 -16.90 24.47 27.21
C VAL A 151 -18.41 24.28 27.40
N TRP A 152 -19.03 23.37 26.65
CA TRP A 152 -20.46 23.08 26.82
C TRP A 152 -20.76 22.45 28.19
N ARG A 153 -19.89 21.55 28.66
CA ARG A 153 -20.02 20.90 29.97
C ARG A 153 -19.92 21.92 31.11
N GLU A 154 -18.92 22.80 31.05
CA GLU A 154 -18.69 23.86 32.03
C GLU A 154 -19.90 24.80 32.10
N LYS A 155 -20.38 25.31 30.95
CA LYS A 155 -21.59 26.16 30.91
C LYS A 155 -22.80 25.49 31.55
N ARG A 156 -22.96 24.18 31.34
CA ARG A 156 -24.06 23.41 31.91
C ARG A 156 -23.92 23.26 33.42
N GLU A 157 -22.72 23.09 33.94
CA GLU A 157 -22.44 23.05 35.38
C GLU A 157 -22.60 24.43 36.03
N GLU A 158 -22.07 25.48 35.41
CA GLU A 158 -22.23 26.87 35.88
C GLU A 158 -23.70 27.27 35.94
N ALA A 159 -24.50 26.91 34.94
CA ALA A 159 -25.94 27.15 34.96
C ALA A 159 -26.63 26.44 36.13
N LYS A 160 -26.22 25.20 36.45
CA LYS A 160 -26.73 24.48 37.63
C LYS A 160 -26.31 25.17 38.94
N ARG A 161 -25.03 25.52 39.06
CA ARG A 161 -24.47 26.22 40.25
C ARG A 161 -25.14 27.58 40.46
N MET A 162 -25.32 28.35 39.38
CA MET A 162 -26.03 29.63 39.43
C MET A 162 -27.51 29.46 39.76
N ALA A 163 -28.18 28.44 39.25
CA ALA A 163 -29.57 28.17 39.61
C ALA A 163 -29.70 27.82 41.11
N GLU A 164 -28.77 27.06 41.67
CA GLU A 164 -28.73 26.74 43.10
C GLU A 164 -28.43 27.97 43.96
N ARG A 165 -27.44 28.78 43.56
CA ARG A 165 -27.16 30.08 44.17
C ARG A 165 -28.39 31.00 44.12
N ASN A 166 -29.10 31.06 43.00
CA ASN A 166 -30.29 31.89 42.87
C ASN A 166 -31.43 31.39 43.78
N LYS A 167 -31.58 30.07 43.94
CA LYS A 167 -32.55 29.47 44.87
C LYS A 167 -32.23 29.83 46.33
N SER A 168 -30.95 29.82 46.72
CA SER A 168 -30.56 30.16 48.10
C SER A 168 -30.69 31.66 48.41
N LEU A 169 -30.54 32.51 47.39
CA LEU A 169 -30.79 33.96 47.49
C LEU A 169 -32.28 34.32 47.47
N LEU A 170 -33.16 33.36 47.16
CA LEU A 170 -34.59 33.61 47.07
C LEU A 170 -35.15 34.00 48.46
N LEU A 171 -35.85 35.12 48.50
CA LEU A 171 -36.57 35.55 49.71
C LEU A 171 -37.67 34.55 50.06
N LYS A 172 -38.01 34.48 51.36
CA LYS A 172 -39.11 33.65 51.84
C LYS A 172 -40.40 33.98 51.07
N PRO A 173 -41.14 32.96 50.60
CA PRO A 173 -42.37 33.18 49.87
C PRO A 173 -43.41 33.84 50.79
N LYS A 174 -44.11 34.87 50.28
CA LYS A 174 -45.16 35.60 51.01
C LYS A 174 -46.55 35.36 50.39
N GLY A 175 -47.61 35.61 51.17
CA GLY A 175 -49.00 35.61 50.70
C GLY A 175 -49.58 34.22 50.45
N ASN A 176 -50.30 34.06 49.33
CA ASN A 176 -51.08 32.86 48.98
C ASN A 176 -50.27 31.55 48.90
N LEU A 177 -48.94 31.63 48.76
CA LEU A 177 -48.04 30.45 48.79
C LEU A 177 -47.95 29.80 50.18
N LEU A 178 -48.24 30.53 51.25
CA LEU A 178 -48.28 29.99 52.62
C LEU A 178 -49.65 29.34 52.94
N LEU A 179 -50.74 29.95 52.46
CA LEU A 179 -52.10 29.46 52.69
C LEU A 179 -52.38 28.11 52.02
N LYS A 180 -51.67 27.78 50.93
CA LYS A 180 -51.77 26.49 50.23
C LYS A 180 -51.08 25.31 50.94
N LYS A 181 -50.22 25.56 51.93
CA LYS A 181 -49.43 24.52 52.61
C LYS A 181 -50.13 23.90 53.84
N ASN A 182 -51.19 24.52 54.32
CA ASN A 182 -51.87 24.18 55.59
C ASN A 182 -53.27 23.58 55.39
N LYS A 183 -53.59 23.07 54.20
CA LYS A 183 -54.87 22.46 53.85
C LYS A 183 -54.61 21.08 53.27
#